data_AF-A0A7Z9LZY2-F1
#
_entry.id   AF-A0A7Z9LZY2-F1
#
_cell.length_a   1.000
_cell.length_b   1.000
_cell.length_c   1.000
_cell.angle_alpha   90.00
_cell.angle_beta   90.00
_cell.angle_gamma   90.00
#
_symmetry.space_group_name_H-M   'P 1'
#
loop_
_entity.id
_entity.type
_entity.pdbx_description
1 polymer ?
#
loop_
_entity_poly.entity_id
_entity_poly.type
_entity_poly.pdbx_seq_one_letter_code
_entity_poly.pdbx_strand_id
1 'polypeptide(L)'
;AAQSTFISSTFWTERIGPTAALYTLEVMERMRSWETITNTGLDIRQRLDALADKHDLQINHRGIPALTGFSFKQDANGLAYKTLITQEMLTKGYLAGNCVYVCTEHTPDIVSGYFDALDPVFGMIRECEDGRDVMSLLKGPVCHGGFKRLN
;
A
#
# COMPACT_ATOMS: atom_id res chain seq x y z
N ALA A 1 -38.60 -0.87 -17.29
CA ALA A 1 -37.14 -0.78 -17.54
C ALA A 1 -36.34 -1.94 -16.91
N ALA A 2 -36.76 -2.56 -15.79
CA ALA A 2 -36.06 -3.75 -15.26
C ALA A 2 -36.34 -5.08 -16.02
N GLN A 3 -37.32 -5.10 -16.95
CA GLN A 3 -37.55 -6.26 -17.82
C GLN A 3 -36.67 -6.28 -19.10
N SER A 4 -35.86 -5.26 -19.36
CA SER A 4 -34.95 -5.22 -20.53
C SER A 4 -33.52 -5.66 -20.20
N THR A 5 -33.25 -6.11 -18.98
CA THR A 5 -31.92 -6.57 -18.55
C THR A 5 -32.03 -7.86 -17.76
N PHE A 6 -31.36 -8.91 -18.23
CA PHE A 6 -31.23 -10.17 -17.53
C PHE A 6 -29.95 -10.14 -16.69
N ILE A 7 -30.10 -10.19 -15.36
CA ILE A 7 -28.98 -10.37 -14.43
C ILE A 7 -29.03 -11.82 -13.97
N SER A 8 -28.04 -12.62 -14.35
CA SER A 8 -27.85 -13.97 -13.83
C SER A 8 -26.46 -14.11 -13.27
N SER A 9 -26.36 -14.86 -12.17
CA SER A 9 -25.09 -15.27 -11.61
C SER A 9 -25.34 -16.55 -10.82
N THR A 10 -24.57 -17.58 -11.15
CA THR A 10 -24.66 -18.91 -10.53
C THR A 10 -24.47 -18.87 -9.01
N PHE A 11 -23.76 -17.87 -8.50
CA PHE A 11 -23.39 -17.76 -7.09
C PHE A 11 -23.93 -16.51 -6.39
N TRP A 12 -24.89 -15.77 -6.99
CA TRP A 12 -25.38 -14.52 -6.38
C TRP A 12 -26.10 -14.74 -5.03
N THR A 13 -26.76 -15.88 -4.87
CA THR A 13 -27.56 -16.23 -3.68
C THR A 13 -27.06 -17.50 -2.98
N GLU A 14 -25.80 -17.87 -3.21
CA GLU A 14 -25.19 -18.95 -2.46
C GLU A 14 -25.07 -18.56 -0.97
N ARG A 15 -24.98 -19.55 -0.07
CA ARG A 15 -25.17 -19.33 1.37
C ARG A 15 -23.97 -18.67 2.06
N ILE A 16 -22.75 -18.93 1.59
CA ILE A 16 -21.49 -18.59 2.28
C ILE A 16 -21.27 -17.08 2.29
N GLY A 17 -21.34 -16.42 1.15
CA GLY A 17 -21.09 -14.99 0.98
C GLY A 17 -21.98 -14.10 1.85
N PRO A 18 -23.32 -14.19 1.74
CA PRO A 18 -24.23 -13.42 2.59
C PRO A 18 -24.07 -13.72 4.08
N THR A 19 -23.87 -15.00 4.45
CA THR A 19 -23.69 -15.38 5.87
C THR A 19 -22.38 -14.81 6.43
N ALA A 20 -21.28 -14.93 5.70
CA ALA A 20 -19.99 -14.38 6.09
C ALA A 20 -20.02 -12.84 6.14
N ALA A 21 -20.72 -12.19 5.20
CA ALA A 21 -20.87 -10.74 5.18
C ALA A 21 -21.62 -10.22 6.41
N LEU A 22 -22.75 -10.84 6.78
CA LEU A 22 -23.51 -10.47 7.97
C LEU A 22 -22.66 -10.59 9.24
N TYR A 23 -21.96 -11.72 9.41
CA TYR A 23 -21.10 -11.92 10.57
C TYR A 23 -19.88 -10.98 10.57
N THR A 24 -19.33 -10.68 9.40
CA THR A 24 -18.25 -9.69 9.24
C THR A 24 -18.70 -8.31 9.72
N LEU A 25 -19.89 -7.86 9.31
CA LEU A 25 -20.44 -6.58 9.74
C LEU A 25 -20.66 -6.52 11.26
N GLU A 26 -21.23 -7.58 11.84
CA GLU A 26 -21.43 -7.69 13.30
C GLU A 26 -20.10 -7.59 14.06
N VAL A 27 -19.08 -8.35 13.62
CA VAL A 27 -17.75 -8.29 14.22
C VAL A 27 -17.16 -6.89 14.06
N MET A 28 -17.16 -6.33 12.85
CA MET A 28 -16.62 -5.00 12.56
C MET A 28 -17.26 -3.92 13.43
N GLU A 29 -18.58 -3.96 13.65
CA GLU A 29 -19.30 -3.06 14.55
C GLU A 29 -18.85 -3.22 16.00
N ARG A 30 -18.81 -4.47 16.50
CA ARG A 30 -18.43 -4.78 17.88
C ARG A 30 -17.01 -4.31 18.23
N MET A 31 -16.05 -4.50 17.34
CA MET A 31 -14.66 -4.04 17.55
C MET A 31 -14.39 -2.63 17.06
N ARG A 32 -15.36 -1.99 16.38
CA ARG A 32 -15.17 -0.69 15.72
C ARG A 32 -13.92 -0.67 14.84
N SER A 33 -13.78 -1.71 14.00
CA SER A 33 -12.55 -2.00 13.25
C SER A 33 -12.05 -0.81 12.43
N TRP A 34 -12.96 0.03 11.93
CA TRP A 34 -12.63 1.23 11.18
C TRP A 34 -11.82 2.26 11.98
N GLU A 35 -11.99 2.33 13.30
CA GLU A 35 -11.22 3.24 14.16
C GLU A 35 -9.77 2.77 14.27
N THR A 36 -9.58 1.49 14.60
CA THR A 36 -8.25 0.87 14.66
C THR A 36 -7.52 0.98 13.33
N ILE A 37 -8.18 0.60 12.23
CA ILE A 37 -7.61 0.68 10.88
C ILE A 37 -7.24 2.13 10.51
N THR A 38 -8.11 3.09 10.83
CA THR A 38 -7.85 4.51 10.54
C THR A 38 -6.67 5.04 11.35
N ASN A 39 -6.62 4.73 12.65
CA ASN A 39 -5.55 5.18 13.53
C ASN A 39 -4.19 4.58 13.12
N THR A 40 -4.14 3.28 12.83
CA THR A 40 -2.93 2.63 12.31
C THR A 40 -2.51 3.24 10.97
N GLY A 41 -3.47 3.54 10.08
CA GLY A 41 -3.17 4.22 8.82
C GLY A 41 -2.59 5.63 8.97
N LEU A 42 -3.06 6.38 9.96
CA LEU A 42 -2.51 7.71 10.29
C LEU A 42 -1.10 7.61 10.90
N ASP A 43 -0.85 6.65 11.80
CA ASP A 43 0.48 6.38 12.34
C ASP A 43 1.47 6.00 11.24
N ILE A 44 1.08 5.11 10.31
CA ILE A 44 1.91 4.75 9.15
C ILE A 44 2.24 5.98 8.30
N ARG A 45 1.29 6.90 8.07
CA ARG A 45 1.57 8.14 7.32
C ARG A 45 2.59 9.02 8.02
N GLN A 46 2.43 9.24 9.32
CA GLN A 46 3.36 10.03 10.13
C GLN A 46 4.77 9.42 10.09
N ARG A 47 4.89 8.09 10.18
CA ARG A 47 6.17 7.40 10.11
C ARG A 47 6.80 7.45 8.72
N LEU A 48 5.99 7.40 7.65
CA LEU A 48 6.45 7.62 6.28
C LEU A 48 7.00 9.04 6.09
N ASP A 49 6.33 10.06 6.64
CA ASP A 49 6.82 11.44 6.59
C ASP A 49 8.15 11.56 7.35
N ALA A 50 8.21 11.04 8.58
CA ALA A 50 9.45 11.05 9.36
C ALA A 50 10.60 10.29 8.66
N LEU A 51 10.30 9.18 7.98
CA LEU A 51 11.30 8.43 7.22
C LEU A 51 11.77 9.18 5.97
N ALA A 52 10.86 9.84 5.26
CA ALA A 52 11.21 10.67 4.12
C ALA A 52 12.10 11.85 4.56
N ASP A 53 11.72 12.53 5.64
CA ASP A 53 12.50 13.63 6.23
C ASP A 53 13.89 13.16 6.67
N LYS A 54 14.01 11.98 7.29
CA LYS A 54 15.29 11.39 7.70
C LYS A 54 16.28 11.24 6.54
N HIS A 55 15.79 10.95 5.34
CA HIS A 55 16.60 10.71 4.14
C HIS A 55 16.60 11.87 3.16
N ASP A 56 16.13 13.06 3.56
CA ASP A 56 16.00 14.24 2.69
C ASP A 56 15.24 13.93 1.38
N LEU A 57 14.19 13.12 1.49
CA LEU A 57 13.28 12.76 0.40
C LEU A 57 11.95 13.48 0.56
N GLN A 58 11.32 13.85 -0.55
CA GLN A 58 10.00 14.47 -0.52
C GLN A 58 8.95 13.50 -1.03
N ILE A 59 7.95 13.21 -0.21
CA ILE A 59 6.81 12.36 -0.60
C ILE A 59 5.49 13.13 -0.59
N ASN A 60 4.49 12.56 -1.27
CA ASN A 60 3.09 12.95 -1.20
C ASN A 60 2.26 11.72 -0.82
N HIS A 61 1.35 11.87 0.15
CA HIS A 61 0.35 10.85 0.46
C HIS A 61 -0.80 10.81 -0.55
N ARG A 62 -1.35 9.62 -0.74
CA ARG A 62 -2.51 9.33 -1.59
C ARG A 62 -3.44 8.34 -0.88
N GLY A 63 -4.69 8.29 -1.32
CA GLY A 63 -5.71 7.39 -0.76
C GLY A 63 -6.24 7.84 0.60
N ILE A 64 -6.88 6.92 1.31
CA ILE A 64 -7.44 7.11 2.66
C ILE A 64 -6.56 6.40 3.70
N PRO A 65 -6.66 6.68 5.01
CA PRO A 65 -5.82 6.02 6.01
C PRO A 65 -5.84 4.48 5.93
N ALA A 66 -7.00 3.86 5.68
CA ALA A 66 -7.14 2.42 5.49
C ALA A 66 -6.42 1.86 4.23
N LEU A 67 -6.14 2.72 3.25
CA LEU A 67 -5.42 2.42 2.02
C LEU A 67 -4.43 3.55 1.75
N THR A 68 -3.45 3.64 2.64
CA THR A 68 -2.47 4.73 2.57
C THR A 68 -1.43 4.40 1.52
N GLY A 69 -1.15 5.34 0.63
CA GLY A 69 -0.06 5.21 -0.34
C GLY A 69 0.75 6.48 -0.42
N PHE A 70 1.96 6.38 -0.96
CA PHE A 70 2.84 7.51 -1.17
C PHE A 70 3.45 7.53 -2.58
N SER A 71 3.99 8.67 -2.97
CA SER A 71 4.83 8.86 -4.16
C SER A 71 5.94 9.83 -3.80
N PHE A 72 7.13 9.60 -4.33
CA PHE A 72 8.18 10.61 -4.35
C PHE A 72 7.76 11.77 -5.26
N LYS A 73 8.06 13.01 -4.86
CA LYS A 73 7.69 14.21 -5.63
C LYS A 73 8.44 14.30 -6.95
N GLN A 74 9.66 13.77 -7.01
CA GLN A 74 10.45 13.63 -8.22
C GLN A 74 9.89 12.47 -9.05
N ASP A 75 9.10 12.79 -10.07
CA ASP A 75 8.31 11.79 -10.82
C ASP A 75 9.14 10.94 -11.79
N ALA A 76 10.33 11.40 -12.18
CA ALA A 76 11.13 10.77 -13.24
C ALA A 76 11.42 9.27 -12.97
N ASN A 77 11.62 8.90 -11.70
CA ASN A 77 11.97 7.54 -11.29
C ASN A 77 10.88 6.84 -10.46
N GLY A 78 9.67 7.40 -10.36
CA GLY A 78 8.65 6.91 -9.41
C GLY A 78 8.29 5.42 -9.56
N LEU A 79 8.21 4.91 -10.79
CA LEU A 79 7.97 3.49 -11.04
C LEU A 79 9.19 2.62 -10.75
N ALA A 80 10.40 3.13 -11.00
CA ALA A 80 11.63 2.43 -10.67
C ALA A 80 11.79 2.32 -9.14
N TYR A 81 11.52 3.38 -8.39
CA TYR A 81 11.53 3.34 -6.93
C TYR A 81 10.46 2.43 -6.35
N LYS A 82 9.24 2.43 -6.92
CA LYS A 82 8.23 1.44 -6.54
C LYS A 82 8.73 0.01 -6.75
N THR A 83 9.38 -0.25 -7.89
CA THR A 83 9.95 -1.56 -8.21
C THR A 83 11.06 -1.95 -7.23
N LEU A 84 11.97 -1.01 -6.94
CA LEU A 84 13.06 -1.21 -5.99
C LEU A 84 12.52 -1.50 -4.58
N ILE A 85 11.54 -0.73 -4.10
CA ILE A 85 10.88 -0.98 -2.81
C ILE A 85 10.30 -2.39 -2.78
N THR A 86 9.51 -2.78 -3.78
CA THR A 86 8.94 -4.13 -3.81
C THR A 86 10.02 -5.21 -3.78
N GLN A 87 11.05 -5.08 -4.61
CA GLN A 87 12.15 -6.03 -4.67
C GLN A 87 12.86 -6.17 -3.32
N GLU A 88 13.28 -5.05 -2.73
CA GLU A 88 14.11 -5.03 -1.52
C GLU A 88 13.33 -5.30 -0.24
N MET A 89 12.01 -5.09 -0.25
CA MET A 89 11.14 -5.47 0.86
C MET A 89 10.78 -6.96 0.79
N LEU A 90 10.61 -7.51 -0.41
CA LEU A 90 10.30 -8.93 -0.58
C LEU A 90 11.42 -9.84 -0.07
N THR A 91 12.69 -9.47 -0.26
CA THR A 91 13.84 -10.20 0.31
C THR A 91 13.86 -10.17 1.84
N LYS A 92 13.17 -9.21 2.46
CA LYS A 92 13.01 -9.06 3.91
C LYS A 92 11.69 -9.67 4.44
N GLY A 93 10.94 -10.36 3.59
CA GLY A 93 9.68 -11.00 3.97
C GLY A 93 8.44 -10.11 3.90
N TYR A 94 8.54 -8.90 3.33
CA TYR A 94 7.41 -7.97 3.19
C TYR A 94 6.92 -7.92 1.74
N LEU A 95 5.66 -8.29 1.50
CA LEU A 95 4.98 -7.99 0.25
C LEU A 95 4.56 -6.51 0.26
N ALA A 96 5.49 -5.64 -0.11
CA ALA A 96 5.30 -4.19 -0.05
C ALA A 96 5.48 -3.51 -1.40
N GLY A 97 4.91 -2.33 -1.51
CA GLY A 97 5.18 -1.37 -2.58
C GLY A 97 5.09 0.02 -1.99
N ASN A 98 4.48 0.95 -2.73
CA ASN A 98 4.23 2.31 -2.26
C ASN A 98 2.80 2.51 -1.71
N CYS A 99 2.09 1.44 -1.37
CA CYS A 99 0.78 1.44 -0.74
C CYS A 99 0.70 0.36 0.34
N VAL A 100 -0.04 0.65 1.41
CA VAL A 100 -0.34 -0.26 2.52
C VAL A 100 -1.86 -0.38 2.66
N TYR A 101 -2.34 -1.63 2.65
CA TYR A 101 -3.75 -1.98 2.87
C TYR A 101 -3.89 -2.34 4.34
N VAL A 102 -4.28 -1.35 5.14
CA VAL A 102 -4.27 -1.47 6.60
C VAL A 102 -5.42 -2.34 7.05
N CYS A 103 -5.14 -3.27 7.96
CA CYS A 103 -6.11 -4.17 8.57
C CYS A 103 -5.86 -4.27 10.09
N THR A 104 -6.77 -4.94 10.80
CA THR A 104 -6.72 -5.09 12.26
C THR A 104 -5.47 -5.81 12.77
N GLU A 105 -4.82 -6.60 11.92
CA GLU A 105 -3.64 -7.39 12.27
C GLU A 105 -2.32 -6.63 12.09
N HIS A 106 -2.35 -5.36 11.67
CA HIS A 106 -1.15 -4.51 11.64
C HIS A 106 -0.83 -4.03 13.06
N THR A 107 -0.20 -4.89 13.85
CA THR A 107 0.26 -4.60 15.20
C THR A 107 1.43 -3.62 15.20
N PRO A 108 1.69 -2.92 16.33
CA PRO A 108 2.84 -2.02 16.44
C PRO A 108 4.19 -2.68 16.09
N ASP A 109 4.37 -3.95 16.43
CA ASP A 109 5.60 -4.70 16.13
C ASP A 109 5.75 -4.97 14.63
N ILE A 110 4.66 -5.35 13.94
CA ILE A 110 4.66 -5.57 12.49
C ILE A 110 4.95 -4.25 11.77
N VAL A 111 4.31 -3.16 12.20
CA VAL A 111 4.51 -1.82 11.62
C VAL A 111 5.95 -1.37 11.87
N SER A 112 6.50 -1.55 13.07
CA SER A 112 7.88 -1.15 13.38
C SER A 112 8.89 -1.94 12.56
N GLY A 113 8.74 -3.27 12.47
CA GLY A 113 9.61 -4.10 11.62
C GLY A 113 9.52 -3.75 10.13
N TYR A 114 8.34 -3.34 9.65
CA TYR A 114 8.18 -2.83 8.28
C TYR A 114 9.02 -1.57 8.05
N PHE A 115 9.02 -0.63 8.99
CA PHE A 115 9.83 0.60 8.87
C PHE A 115 11.33 0.34 9.03
N ASP A 116 11.74 -0.57 9.92
CA ASP A 116 13.14 -0.99 10.05
C ASP A 116 13.66 -1.60 8.74
N ALA A 117 12.83 -2.39 8.06
CA ALA A 117 13.14 -2.99 6.76
C ALA A 117 13.14 -1.98 5.60
N LEU A 118 12.28 -0.95 5.67
CA LEU A 118 12.11 0.08 4.64
C LEU A 118 13.16 1.19 4.72
N ASP A 119 13.64 1.51 5.92
CA ASP A 119 14.63 2.55 6.19
C ASP A 119 15.88 2.50 5.29
N PRO A 120 16.61 1.38 5.18
CA PRO A 120 17.76 1.30 4.28
C PRO A 120 17.38 1.41 2.80
N VAL A 121 16.13 1.11 2.44
CA VAL A 121 15.64 1.26 1.06
C VAL A 121 15.44 2.73 0.71
N PHE A 122 14.95 3.54 1.65
CA PHE A 122 14.89 4.99 1.48
C PHE A 122 16.30 5.59 1.34
N GLY A 123 17.29 5.08 2.08
CA GLY A 123 18.70 5.45 1.86
C GLY A 123 19.19 5.16 0.45
N MET A 124 18.89 3.97 -0.11
CA MET A 124 19.23 3.66 -1.50
C MET A 124 18.52 4.58 -2.51
N ILE A 125 17.29 5.01 -2.23
CA ILE A 125 16.56 5.96 -3.08
C ILE A 125 17.22 7.34 -3.03
N ARG A 126 17.65 7.81 -1.85
CA ARG A 126 18.43 9.05 -1.70
C ARG A 126 19.71 9.01 -2.53
N GLU A 127 20.48 7.93 -2.47
CA GLU A 127 21.66 7.76 -3.31
C GLU A 127 21.33 7.85 -4.81
N CYS A 128 20.16 7.36 -5.22
CA CYS A 128 19.70 7.48 -6.60
C CYS A 128 19.36 8.92 -6.98
N GLU A 129 18.74 9.69 -6.07
CA GLU A 129 18.53 11.13 -6.24
C GLU A 129 19.86 11.91 -6.28
N ASP A 130 20.92 11.37 -5.68
CA ASP A 130 22.30 11.90 -5.74
C ASP A 130 23.09 11.44 -6.99
N GLY A 131 22.45 10.71 -7.90
CA GLY A 131 23.02 10.35 -9.21
C GLY A 131 23.39 8.88 -9.39
N ARG A 132 23.14 8.01 -8.41
CA ARG A 132 23.24 6.55 -8.60
C ARG A 132 22.15 6.08 -9.56
N ASP A 133 22.52 5.32 -10.59
CA ASP A 133 21.54 4.79 -11.53
C ASP A 133 20.66 3.71 -10.88
N VAL A 134 19.38 4.02 -10.67
CA VAL A 134 18.39 3.09 -10.11
C VAL A 134 18.22 1.84 -10.98
N MET A 135 18.36 1.94 -12.30
CA MET A 135 18.16 0.81 -13.21
C MET A 135 19.21 -0.27 -13.01
N SER A 136 20.42 0.11 -12.61
CA SER A 136 21.49 -0.82 -12.23
C SER A 136 21.20 -1.65 -10.98
N LEU A 137 20.22 -1.23 -10.15
CA LEU A 137 19.84 -1.89 -8.89
C LEU A 137 18.67 -2.87 -9.07
N LEU A 138 17.91 -2.72 -10.15
CA LEU A 138 16.74 -3.54 -10.41
C LEU A 138 17.19 -4.91 -10.94
N LYS A 139 16.66 -5.97 -10.34
CA LYS A 139 16.89 -7.37 -10.75
C LYS A 139 15.94 -7.82 -11.86
N GLY A 140 15.00 -6.96 -12.26
CA GLY A 140 13.97 -7.23 -13.25
C GLY A 140 13.43 -5.95 -13.88
N PRO A 141 12.46 -6.05 -14.80
CA PRO A 141 11.90 -4.88 -15.48
C PRO A 141 11.14 -3.98 -14.50
N VAL A 142 11.10 -2.68 -14.82
CA VAL A 142 10.30 -1.70 -14.08
C VAL A 142 8.82 -2.10 -14.12
N CYS A 143 8.15 -2.01 -12.98
CA CYS A 143 6.73 -2.36 -12.88
C CYS A 143 5.86 -1.43 -13.74
N HIS A 144 4.75 -1.97 -14.24
CA HIS A 144 3.77 -1.16 -14.95
C HIS A 144 3.12 -0.13 -14.01
N GLY A 145 2.81 1.04 -14.57
CA GLY A 145 1.96 2.02 -13.91
C GLY A 145 0.55 1.48 -13.65
N GLY A 146 -0.21 2.23 -12.84
CA GLY A 146 -1.63 1.91 -12.63
C GLY A 146 -2.46 2.12 -13.91
N PHE A 147 -3.62 1.47 -13.97
CA PHE A 147 -4.60 1.71 -15.02
C PHE A 147 -5.15 3.13 -14.92
N LYS A 148 -5.03 3.90 -16.00
CA LYS A 148 -5.80 5.14 -16.18
C LYS A 148 -7.05 4.79 -16.98
N ARG A 149 -8.20 5.33 -16.58
CA ARG A 149 -9.39 5.33 -17.45
C ARG A 149 -9.03 6.11 -18.71
N LEU A 150 -9.41 5.57 -19.87
CA LEU A 150 -9.44 6.32 -21.12
C LEU A 150 -10.49 7.42 -20.95
N ASN A 151 -10.06 8.66 -20.77
CA ASN A 151 -10.88 9.85 -20.84
C ASN A 151 -10.38 10.68 -22.02
#